data_AF-A0A820NS87-F1
#
_entry.id   AF-A0A820NS87-F1
#
_cell.length_a   1.000
_cell.length_b   1.000
_cell.length_c   1.000
_cell.angle_alpha   90.00
_cell.angle_beta   90.00
_cell.angle_gamma   90.00
#
_symmetry.space_group_name_H-M   'P 1'
#
loop_
_entity.id
_entity.type
_entity.pdbx_description
1 polymer ?
#
loop_
_entity_poly.entity_id
_entity_poly.type
_entity_poly.pdbx_seq_one_letter_code
_entity_poly.pdbx_strand_id
1 'polypeptide(L)' 'HFCPNAAGNPILCEAGYANNKHGRVECDLCPQGTYTDVAGLAYCITCPPGMICTNPTVAPKP' A
#
# COMPACT_ATOMS: atom_id res chain seq x y z
N HIS A 1 -1.39 0.04 -7.50
CA HIS A 1 -0.65 0.30 -8.75
C HIS A 1 -0.51 1.80 -8.98
N PHE A 2 0.54 2.27 -9.65
CA PHE A 2 0.73 3.66 -10.05
C PHE A 2 1.28 3.74 -11.48
N CYS A 3 1.08 4.88 -12.15
CA CYS A 3 1.57 5.09 -13.52
C CYS A 3 2.54 6.27 -13.49
N PRO A 4 3.87 6.06 -13.54
CA PRO A 4 4.83 7.16 -13.50
C PRO A 4 4.73 8.08 -14.72
N ASN A 5 4.16 7.59 -15.83
CA ASN A 5 3.94 8.33 -17.06
C ASN A 5 2.57 7.99 -17.66
N ALA A 6 1.97 8.92 -18.41
CA ALA A 6 0.66 8.74 -19.07
C ALA A 6 0.62 7.60 -20.10
N ALA A 7 1.78 7.22 -20.67
CA ALA A 7 1.93 6.12 -21.62
C ALA A 7 2.61 4.87 -21.01
N GLY A 8 2.91 4.89 -19.71
CA GLY A 8 3.59 3.79 -19.03
C GLY A 8 2.62 2.70 -18.57
N ASN A 9 3.11 1.45 -18.52
CA ASN A 9 2.37 0.36 -17.90
C ASN A 9 2.17 0.62 -16.39
N PRO A 10 1.05 0.17 -15.80
CA PRO A 10 0.81 0.29 -14.37
C PRO A 10 1.85 -0.50 -13.59
N ILE A 11 2.59 0.19 -12.71
CA ILE A 11 3.59 -0.39 -11.83
C ILE A 11 2.93 -0.75 -10.50
N LEU A 12 3.28 -1.91 -9.95
CA LEU A 12 2.81 -2.36 -8.64
C LEU A 12 3.38 -1.44 -7.54
N CYS A 13 2.54 -1.07 -6.57
CA CYS A 13 3.04 -0.43 -5.35
C CYS A 13 3.76 -1.48 -4.50
N GLU A 14 4.92 -1.17 -3.93
CA GLU A 14 5.59 -2.10 -3.02
C GLU A 14 4.79 -2.29 -1.71
N ALA A 15 5.13 -3.31 -0.94
CA ALA A 15 4.58 -3.52 0.40
C ALA A 15 4.80 -2.26 1.26
N GLY A 16 3.80 -1.91 2.06
CA GLY A 16 3.68 -0.65 2.80
C GLY A 16 3.23 0.55 1.99
N TYR A 17 3.06 0.41 0.68
CA TYR A 17 2.54 1.46 -0.18
C TYR A 17 1.26 1.00 -0.87
N ALA A 18 0.35 1.94 -1.06
CA ALA A 18 -0.90 1.72 -1.77
C ALA A 18 -1.21 2.92 -2.65
N ASN A 19 -2.06 2.71 -3.64
CA ASN A 19 -2.56 3.81 -4.45
C ASN A 19 -3.99 3.55 -4.87
N ASN A 20 -4.89 4.35 -4.33
CA ASN A 20 -6.33 4.28 -4.57
C ASN A 20 -6.84 5.32 -5.58
N LYS A 21 -5.96 6.19 -6.10
CA LYS A 21 -6.33 7.27 -7.00
C LYS A 21 -5.73 7.07 -8.38
N HIS A 22 -6.57 7.25 -9.39
CA HIS A 22 -6.12 7.30 -10.77
C HIS A 22 -5.23 8.53 -11.01
N GLY A 23 -4.24 8.39 -11.90
CA GLY A 23 -3.35 9.49 -12.29
C GLY A 23 -2.18 9.76 -11.34
N ARG A 24 -1.98 8.93 -10.32
CA ARG A 24 -0.79 9.03 -9.47
C ARG A 24 0.44 8.44 -10.14
N VAL A 25 1.53 9.18 -10.01
CA VAL A 25 2.87 8.83 -10.49
C VAL A 25 3.74 8.15 -9.42
N GLU A 26 3.20 8.01 -8.21
CA GLU A 26 3.84 7.38 -7.06
C GLU A 26 2.77 6.75 -6.14
N CYS A 27 3.19 5.81 -5.29
CA CYS A 27 2.31 5.21 -4.30
C CYS A 27 2.41 5.95 -2.97
N ASP A 28 1.28 6.08 -2.27
CA ASP A 28 1.26 6.67 -0.94
C ASP A 28 1.64 5.62 0.11
N LEU A 29 2.41 6.03 1.11
CA LEU A 29 2.70 5.18 2.27
C LEU A 29 1.42 4.91 3.07
N CYS A 30 1.28 3.67 3.52
CA CYS A 30 0.17 3.30 4.40
C CYS A 30 0.30 3.96 5.78
N PRO A 31 -0.75 4.64 6.28
CA PRO A 31 -0.73 5.26 7.59
C PRO A 31 -0.69 4.21 8.71
N GLN A 32 -0.22 4.61 9.89
CA GLN A 32 -0.23 3.75 11.07
C GLN A 32 -1.64 3.21 11.37
N GLY A 33 -1.69 1.94 11.79
CA GLY A 33 -2.95 1.20 11.91
C GLY A 33 -3.41 0.55 10.60
N THR A 34 -2.67 0.73 9.51
CA THR A 34 -2.87 0.00 8.25
C THR A 34 -1.54 -0.54 7.71
N TYR A 35 -1.59 -1.57 6.88
CA TYR A 35 -0.42 -2.22 6.31
C TYR A 35 -0.74 -2.79 4.92
N THR A 36 0.28 -3.08 4.13
CA THR A 36 0.17 -3.89 2.92
C THR A 36 1.37 -4.83 2.87
N ASP A 37 1.15 -6.12 3.03
CA ASP A 37 2.20 -7.13 2.97
C ASP A 37 2.46 -7.60 1.53
N VAL A 38 1.55 -7.29 0.61
CA VAL A 38 1.65 -7.65 -0.81
C VAL A 38 1.74 -6.41 -1.70
N ALA A 39 2.55 -6.52 -2.75
CA ALA A 39 2.68 -5.48 -3.75
C ALA A 39 1.42 -5.39 -4.64
N GLY A 40 1.13 -4.19 -5.14
CA GLY A 40 0.05 -3.95 -6.09
C GLY A 40 -1.29 -3.54 -5.49
N LEU A 41 -1.39 -3.51 -4.17
CA LEU A 41 -2.61 -3.12 -3.49
C LEU A 41 -3.02 -1.69 -3.86
N ALA A 42 -4.32 -1.53 -4.12
CA ALA A 42 -4.93 -0.22 -4.33
C ALA A 42 -5.23 0.47 -2.99
N TYR A 43 -5.38 -0.28 -1.91
CA TYR A 43 -5.74 0.24 -0.59
C TYR A 43 -4.90 -0.44 0.49
N CYS A 44 -4.61 0.30 1.55
CA CYS A 44 -3.99 -0.25 2.74
C CYS A 44 -4.97 -1.13 3.50
N ILE A 45 -4.51 -2.27 3.99
CA ILE A 45 -5.28 -3.22 4.78
C ILE A 45 -5.31 -2.70 6.22
N THR A 46 -6.51 -2.55 6.79
CA THR A 46 -6.64 -2.15 8.20
C THR A 46 -6.12 -3.25 9.11
N CYS A 47 -5.37 -2.85 10.15
CA CYS A 47 -4.89 -3.79 11.15
C CYS A 47 -6.08 -4.49 11.83
N PRO A 48 -6.10 -5.82 11.91
CA PRO A 48 -7.14 -6.54 12.62
C PRO A 48 -7.10 -6.21 14.12
N PRO A 49 -8.26 -6.23 14.79
CA PRO A 49 -8.35 -5.90 16.21
C PRO A 49 -7.52 -6.89 17.04
N GLY A 50 -6.75 -6.35 18.00
CA GLY A 50 -5.86 -7.14 18.85
C GLY A 50 -4.45 -7.37 18.28
N MET A 51 -4.16 -6.92 17.06
CA MET A 51 -2.81 -6.94 16.50
C MET A 51 -2.22 -5.53 16.37
N ILE A 52 -0.90 -5.44 16.36
CA ILE A 52 -0.17 -4.17 16.24
C ILE A 52 0.49 -4.07 14.88
N CYS A 53 0.04 -3.09 14.07
CA CYS A 53 0.67 -2.73 12.80
C CYS A 53 1.50 -1.45 12.98
N THR A 54 2.71 -1.61 13.50
CA THR A 54 3.70 -0.53 13.60
C THR A 54 4.45 -0.32 12.28
N ASN A 55 4.56 -1.37 11.48
CA ASN A 55 5.28 -1.34 10.23
C ASN A 55 4.30 -1.61 9.07
N PRO A 56 4.21 -0.67 8.10
CA PRO A 56 3.24 -0.79 7.02
C PRO A 56 3.60 -1.89 6.00
N THR A 57 4.85 -2.36 5.95
CA THR A 57 5.33 -3.34 4.95
C THR A 57 5.16 -4.79 5.38
N VAL A 58 4.80 -5.06 6.64
CA VAL A 58 4.67 -6.42 7.18
C VAL A 58 3.28 -6.69 7.73
N ALA A 59 2.87 -7.95 7.61
CA ALA A 59 1.65 -8.42 8.21
C ALA A 59 1.68 -8.23 9.75
N PRO A 60 0.55 -7.85 10.36
CA PRO A 60 0.43 -7.68 11.79
C PRO A 60 0.83 -8.95 12.52
N LYS A 61 1.57 -8.78 13.61
CA LYS A 61 1.83 -9.86 14.56
C LYS A 61 0.89 -9.73 15.77
N PRO A 62 0.39 -10.87 16.29
CA PRO A 62 -0.34 -10.91 17.55
C PRO A 62 0.55 -10.51 18.73
#